data_AF-A0A9X2MAE2-F1
#
_entry.id   AF-A0A9X2MAE2-F1
#
_cell.length_a   1.000
_cell.length_b   1.000
_cell.length_c   1.000
_cell.angle_alpha   90.00
_cell.angle_beta   90.00
_cell.angle_gamma   90.00
#
_symmetry.space_group_name_H-M   'P 1'
#
loop_
_entity.id
_entity.type
_entity.pdbx_description
1 polymer ?
#
loop_
_entity_poly.entity_id
_entity_poly.type
_entity_poly.pdbx_seq_one_letter_code
_entity_poly.pdbx_strand_id
1 'polypeptide(L)'
;MTDTVSIPADVAHAFTDAWCTTVITSDVAASLGCTEVDTLAHLLRALGAEQAADEWTDAHAEGDEPTDRHFQGTVPAESSLAVDGMRWSPAPADAQDEQ
;
A
#
# COMPACT_ATOMS: atom_id res chain seq x y z
N MET A 1 14.34 21.88 -0.50
CA MET A 1 15.73 21.58 -0.11
C MET A 1 15.69 20.17 0.43
N THR A 2 16.12 19.18 -0.34
CA THR A 2 16.14 17.80 0.16
C THR A 2 17.33 17.71 1.11
N ASP A 3 17.06 17.60 2.40
CA ASP A 3 18.10 17.41 3.40
C ASP A 3 18.65 15.99 3.20
N THR A 4 19.88 15.89 2.70
CA THR A 4 20.50 14.60 2.38
C THR A 4 21.07 14.00 3.65
N VAL A 5 20.44 12.94 4.15
CA VAL A 5 20.99 12.11 5.23
C VAL A 5 21.90 11.06 4.62
N SER A 6 23.12 10.94 5.13
CA SER A 6 24.07 9.93 4.69
C SER A 6 23.96 8.69 5.60
N ILE A 7 23.71 7.52 5.00
CA ILE A 7 23.60 6.24 5.72
C ILE A 7 24.97 5.55 5.69
N PRO A 8 25.50 5.04 6.83
CA PRO A 8 26.72 4.25 6.82
C PRO A 8 26.59 3.00 5.95
N ALA A 9 27.61 2.67 5.16
CA ALA A 9 27.56 1.54 4.22
C ALA A 9 27.26 0.20 4.90
N ASP A 10 27.81 -0.03 6.11
CA ASP A 10 27.53 -1.24 6.90
C ASP A 10 26.05 -1.36 7.29
N VAL A 11 25.42 -0.24 7.66
CA VAL A 11 24.00 -0.19 8.02
C VAL A 11 23.12 -0.45 6.79
N ALA A 12 23.47 0.17 5.65
CA ALA A 12 22.78 -0.09 4.39
C ALA A 12 22.92 -1.56 3.95
N HIS A 13 24.09 -2.15 4.14
CA HIS A 13 24.34 -3.55 3.79
C HIS A 13 23.55 -4.50 4.69
N ALA A 14 23.58 -4.29 6.01
CA ALA A 14 22.79 -5.08 6.96
C ALA A 14 21.29 -4.99 6.69
N PHE A 15 20.79 -3.80 6.30
CA PHE A 15 19.40 -3.63 5.90
C PHE A 15 19.08 -4.41 4.63
N THR A 16 19.87 -4.25 3.57
CA THR A 16 19.62 -4.98 2.31
C THR A 16 19.76 -6.49 2.47
N ASP A 17 20.69 -6.99 3.30
CA ASP A 17 20.80 -8.42 3.59
C ASP A 17 19.54 -8.98 4.28
N ALA A 18 19.01 -8.23 5.26
CA ALA A 18 17.81 -8.63 5.98
C ALA A 18 16.53 -8.52 5.13
N TRP A 19 16.42 -7.50 4.26
CA TRP A 19 15.18 -7.16 3.56
C TRP A 19 15.14 -7.62 2.09
N CYS A 20 16.28 -7.96 1.48
CA CYS A 20 16.31 -8.51 0.11
C CYS A 20 16.27 -10.06 0.10
N THR A 21 16.00 -10.71 1.24
CA THR A 21 15.84 -12.17 1.29
C THR A 21 14.42 -12.57 0.92
N THR A 22 14.26 -13.32 -0.17
CA THR A 22 12.96 -13.69 -0.74
C THR A 22 12.07 -14.50 0.21
N VAL A 23 12.65 -15.10 1.27
CA VAL A 23 11.94 -15.95 2.23
C VAL A 23 11.02 -15.13 3.15
N ILE A 24 11.37 -13.88 3.48
CA ILE A 24 10.51 -13.05 4.33
C ILE A 24 9.51 -12.24 3.52
N THR A 25 9.80 -12.00 2.25
CA THR A 25 9.02 -11.10 1.40
C THR A 25 7.58 -11.57 1.27
N SER A 26 7.32 -12.87 1.01
CA SER A 26 5.96 -13.40 0.86
C SER A 26 5.11 -13.30 2.13
N ASP A 27 5.68 -13.65 3.29
CA ASP A 27 4.95 -13.70 4.55
C ASP A 27 4.72 -12.30 5.15
N VAL A 28 5.70 -11.41 4.97
CA VAL A 28 5.67 -10.07 5.55
C VAL A 28 4.96 -9.09 4.63
N ALA A 29 5.14 -9.17 3.31
CA ALA A 29 4.56 -8.20 2.38
C ALA A 29 3.02 -8.20 2.46
N ALA A 30 2.37 -9.35 2.55
CA ALA A 30 0.92 -9.44 2.70
C ALA A 30 0.39 -8.87 4.04
N SER A 31 1.25 -8.74 5.06
CA SER A 31 0.87 -8.22 6.38
C SER A 31 1.09 -6.71 6.52
N LEU A 32 1.86 -6.09 5.62
CA LEU A 32 2.12 -4.66 5.60
C LEU A 32 0.97 -3.93 4.91
N GLY A 33 0.74 -2.66 5.24
CA GLY A 33 -0.15 -1.79 4.46
C GLY A 33 0.57 -1.22 3.22
N CYS A 34 -0.20 -0.80 2.22
CA CYS A 34 0.35 -0.29 0.95
C CYS A 34 1.36 0.84 1.13
N THR A 35 1.12 1.78 2.06
CA THR A 35 2.05 2.88 2.34
C THR A 35 3.37 2.39 2.95
N GLU A 36 3.34 1.32 3.73
CA GLU A 36 4.53 0.74 4.35
C GLU A 36 5.38 0.05 3.30
N VAL A 37 4.75 -0.71 2.39
CA VAL A 37 5.44 -1.33 1.24
C VAL A 37 6.00 -0.29 0.27
N ASP A 38 5.25 0.77 -0.04
CA ASP A 38 5.72 1.87 -0.88
C ASP A 38 6.97 2.55 -0.30
N THR A 39 6.94 2.84 1.01
CA THR A 39 8.07 3.51 1.68
C THR A 39 9.29 2.58 1.77
N LEU A 40 9.08 1.29 2.00
CA LEU A 40 10.14 0.28 1.96
C LEU A 40 10.76 0.15 0.57
N ALA A 41 9.94 0.04 -0.49
CA ALA A 41 10.40 -0.05 -1.87
C ALA A 41 11.18 1.20 -2.29
N HIS A 42 10.73 2.40 -1.90
CA HIS A 42 11.49 3.63 -2.14
C HIS A 42 12.85 3.63 -1.44
N LEU A 43 12.93 3.15 -0.19
CA LEU A 43 14.20 3.04 0.53
C LEU A 43 15.13 2.03 -0.15
N LEU A 44 14.63 0.87 -0.55
CA LEU A 44 15.42 -0.14 -1.26
C LEU A 44 15.98 0.40 -2.58
N ARG A 45 15.18 1.14 -3.36
CA ARG A 45 15.65 1.84 -4.57
C ARG A 45 16.73 2.87 -4.26
N ALA A 46 16.57 3.65 -3.19
CA ALA A 46 17.60 4.61 -2.75
C ALA A 46 18.92 3.94 -2.31
N LEU A 47 18.85 2.70 -1.83
CA LEU A 47 20.00 1.87 -1.48
C LEU A 47 20.60 1.10 -2.68
N GLY A 48 20.02 1.22 -3.87
CA GLY A 48 20.46 0.52 -5.08
C GLY A 48 19.93 -0.91 -5.22
N ALA A 49 18.98 -1.32 -4.38
CA ALA A 49 18.34 -2.63 -4.41
C ALA A 49 17.00 -2.59 -5.17
N GLU A 50 17.04 -2.18 -6.44
CA GLU A 50 15.84 -1.98 -7.26
C GLU A 50 15.03 -3.27 -7.45
N GLN A 51 15.71 -4.40 -7.71
CA GLN A 51 15.05 -5.71 -7.86
C GLN A 51 14.24 -6.10 -6.62
N ALA A 52 14.83 -5.95 -5.43
CA ALA A 52 14.13 -6.26 -4.18
C ALA A 52 12.92 -5.33 -3.97
N ALA A 53 13.03 -4.05 -4.33
CA ALA A 53 11.91 -3.11 -4.23
C ALA A 53 10.70 -3.54 -5.08
N ASP A 54 10.95 -4.07 -6.28
CA ASP A 54 9.90 -4.60 -7.15
C ASP A 54 9.32 -5.90 -6.58
N GLU A 55 10.16 -6.81 -6.06
CA GLU A 55 9.70 -8.04 -5.39
C GLU A 55 8.80 -7.75 -4.18
N TRP A 56 9.11 -6.74 -3.37
CA TRP A 56 8.26 -6.33 -2.24
C TRP A 56 6.90 -5.79 -2.69
N THR A 57 6.88 -5.07 -3.81
CA THR A 57 5.66 -4.49 -4.36
C THR A 57 4.78 -5.59 -4.97
N ASP A 58 5.39 -6.52 -5.70
CA ASP A 58 4.72 -7.67 -6.33
C ASP A 58 4.15 -8.63 -5.27
N ALA A 59 4.96 -9.03 -4.29
CA ALA A 59 4.51 -9.93 -3.22
C ALA A 59 3.40 -9.32 -2.35
N HIS A 60 3.39 -7.99 -2.17
CA HIS A 60 2.29 -7.30 -1.49
C HIS A 60 1.01 -7.31 -2.34
N ALA A 61 1.16 -7.02 -3.65
CA ALA A 61 0.07 -7.01 -4.62
C ALA A 61 -0.60 -8.39 -4.82
N GLU A 62 0.13 -9.49 -4.63
CA GLU A 62 -0.42 -10.84 -4.63
C GLU A 62 -1.39 -11.12 -3.45
N GLY A 63 -1.21 -10.41 -2.34
CA GLY A 63 -2.04 -10.52 -1.14
C GLY A 63 -3.18 -9.49 -1.05
N ASP A 64 -3.21 -8.50 -1.94
CA ASP A 64 -4.20 -7.42 -1.91
C ASP A 64 -5.63 -7.91 -2.20
N GLU A 65 -6.60 -7.27 -1.56
CA GLU A 65 -8.03 -7.43 -1.86
C GLU A 65 -8.40 -6.60 -3.11
N PRO A 66 -9.47 -6.93 -3.86
CA PRO A 66 -9.86 -6.21 -5.08
C PRO A 66 -10.22 -4.73 -4.89
N THR A 67 -10.28 -4.26 -3.65
CA THR A 67 -10.49 -2.86 -3.27
C THR A 67 -9.20 -2.09 -3.03
N ASP A 68 -8.05 -2.76 -3.00
CA ASP A 68 -6.75 -2.15 -2.69
C ASP A 68 -6.01 -1.65 -3.92
N ARG A 69 -5.16 -0.65 -3.66
CA ARG A 69 -4.51 0.15 -4.71
C ARG A 69 -3.54 -0.66 -5.58
N HIS A 70 -2.95 -1.72 -5.03
CA HIS A 70 -1.96 -2.54 -5.70
C HIS A 70 -2.50 -3.88 -6.17
N PHE A 71 -3.82 -4.14 -6.07
CA PHE A 71 -4.43 -5.38 -6.56
C PHE A 71 -4.10 -5.64 -8.04
N GLN A 72 -3.33 -6.71 -8.30
CA GLN A 72 -2.95 -7.15 -9.65
C GLN A 72 -3.92 -8.19 -10.23
N GLY A 73 -4.95 -8.60 -9.48
CA GLY A 73 -5.93 -9.59 -9.93
C GLY A 73 -6.91 -9.02 -10.97
N THR A 74 -7.41 -9.89 -11.85
CA THR A 74 -8.56 -9.52 -12.70
C THR A 74 -9.82 -9.56 -11.84
N VAL A 75 -10.35 -8.40 -11.44
CA VAL A 75 -11.65 -8.34 -10.79
C VAL A 75 -12.71 -8.73 -11.84
N PRO A 76 -13.49 -9.82 -11.67
CA PRO A 76 -14.67 -10.02 -12.52
C PRO A 76 -15.61 -8.83 -12.34
N ALA A 77 -16.23 -8.38 -13.44
CA ALA A 77 -16.96 -7.11 -13.55
C ALA A 77 -18.14 -6.92 -12.57
N GLU A 78 -18.48 -7.94 -11.80
CA GLU A 78 -19.59 -8.00 -10.85
C GLU A 78 -19.25 -7.52 -9.43
N SER A 79 -17.98 -7.20 -9.13
CA SER A 79 -17.58 -6.55 -7.87
C SER A 79 -17.40 -5.03 -7.97
N SER A 80 -17.58 -4.44 -9.16
CA SER A 80 -17.64 -2.98 -9.33
C SER A 80 -19.01 -2.49 -8.89
N LEU A 81 -19.25 -2.42 -7.57
CA LEU A 81 -20.41 -1.74 -7.02
C LEU A 81 -20.34 -0.27 -7.48
N ALA A 82 -21.21 0.04 -8.44
CA ALA A 82 -21.34 1.36 -9.02
C ALA A 82 -21.43 2.43 -7.92
N VAL A 83 -20.69 3.51 -8.12
CA VAL A 83 -20.66 4.72 -7.27
C VAL A 83 -22.02 5.45 -7.18
N ASP A 84 -23.10 4.85 -7.70
CA ASP A 84 -24.45 5.41 -7.77
C ASP A 84 -25.32 5.13 -6.51
N GLY A 85 -24.77 4.42 -5.51
CA GLY A 85 -25.51 4.07 -4.29
C GLY A 85 -25.50 5.11 -3.17
N MET A 86 -24.55 6.06 -3.15
CA MET A 86 -24.39 7.01 -2.05
C MET A 86 -25.03 8.38 -2.34
N ARG A 87 -26.25 8.40 -2.90
CA ARG A 87 -27.08 9.61 -2.89
C ARG A 87 -27.79 9.72 -1.55
N TRP A 88 -27.08 10.27 -0.56
CA TRP A 88 -27.68 10.74 0.69
C TRP A 88 -28.84 11.70 0.36
N SER A 89 -30.07 11.32 0.74
CA SER A 89 -31.22 12.22 0.73
C SER A 89 -31.49 12.65 2.17
N PRO A 90 -31.41 13.94 2.51
CA PRO A 90 -31.77 14.39 3.85
C PRO A 90 -33.28 14.20 4.06
N ALA A 91 -33.66 13.63 5.20
CA ALA A 91 -35.05 13.59 5.65
C ALA A 91 -35.57 15.02 5.89
N PRO A 92 -36.88 15.29 5.68
CA PRO A 92 -37.43 16.61 5.95
C PRO A 92 -37.33 16.92 7.45
N ALA A 93 -36.88 18.14 7.76
CA ALA A 93 -36.84 18.65 9.12
C ALA A 93 -38.25 18.64 9.72
N ASP A 94 -38.42 17.90 10.82
CA ASP A 94 -39.55 18.02 11.73
C ASP A 94 -39.51 19.42 12.33
N ALA A 95 -40.31 20.33 11.76
CA ALA A 95 -40.55 21.64 12.33
C ALA A 95 -41.56 21.48 13.48
N GLN A 96 -41.05 21.28 14.69
CA GLN A 96 -41.79 21.64 15.89
C GLN A 96 -41.44 23.09 16.22
N ASP A 97 -42.39 24.01 16.03
CA ASP A 97 -42.57 25.15 16.93
C ASP A 97 -43.95 25.81 16.72
N GLU A 98 -44.81 25.63 17.73
CA GLU A 98 -45.68 26.62 18.40
C GLU A 98 -46.64 27.50 17.57
N GLN A 99 -47.97 27.36 17.80
CA GLN A 99 -48.86 28.33 18.49
C GLN A 99 -50.22 27.72 18.83
#